data_AF-A0A0C5VHQ1-F1
#
_entry.id   AF-A0A0C5VHQ1-F1
#
_cell.length_a   1.000
_cell.length_b   1.000
_cell.length_c   1.000
_cell.angle_alpha   90.00
_cell.angle_beta   90.00
_cell.angle_gamma   90.00
#
_symmetry.space_group_name_H-M   'P 1'
#
loop_
_entity.id
_entity.type
_entity.pdbx_description
1 polymer ?
#
loop_
_entity_poly.entity_id
_entity_poly.type
_entity_poly.pdbx_seq_one_letter_code
_entity_poly.pdbx_strand_id
1 'polypeptide(L)'
;MQSLHDNQLFADIYRGVISPGAWVETLDAIKDHMDVASVALQVFRRHDAGRCELIWGARDSFSLQHATLHDKWVNNSENPRLQLEVQSPLQILRDEDVFSSSCPQYNRFVERLACAGLNTGIMLDIEISDRTFLSLIAHRHRDDQRPYDQNIEQFLYALAPHLSQAVQLMQNFRQLSGQNKMFENVLNHLRAGIIVLDQYTNVIWLNDSARHLIAHSDALMLHNQQLHFAKPRDKSFFAGSMSEMLAMKAMHTRHITTINTTTSGPIEFMLAPVPELTNDDAEPGLKHLQHVAVYLRGQDQAPLNPTEVQHLYDLTPAESSIAVALAEGQTLAEYADQKGVSIGTARIQLKSIFSKMNINRQPELVRRLWSSVFASTVPPTY
;
A
#
# COMPACT_ATOMS: atom_id res chain seq x y z
N MET A 1 39.59 0.42 -15.75
CA MET A 1 39.03 -0.67 -14.92
C MET A 1 38.30 -0.12 -13.70
N GLN A 2 38.87 0.85 -12.96
CA GLN A 2 38.21 1.51 -11.82
C GLN A 2 36.89 2.21 -12.22
N SER A 3 36.90 3.02 -13.29
CA SER A 3 35.68 3.68 -13.82
C SER A 3 34.56 2.74 -14.28
N LEU A 4 34.87 1.48 -14.64
CA LEU A 4 33.86 0.48 -15.02
C LEU A 4 33.21 -0.15 -13.77
N HIS A 5 33.98 -0.34 -12.70
CA HIS A 5 33.46 -0.79 -11.41
C HIS A 5 32.58 0.30 -10.77
N ASP A 6 32.99 1.57 -10.86
CA ASP A 6 32.22 2.70 -10.32
C ASP A 6 30.86 2.84 -11.03
N ASN A 7 30.83 2.70 -12.37
CA ASN A 7 29.59 2.72 -13.14
C ASN A 7 28.62 1.60 -12.77
N GLN A 8 29.14 0.39 -12.51
CA GLN A 8 28.34 -0.74 -12.08
C GLN A 8 27.76 -0.50 -10.68
N LEU A 9 28.57 0.02 -9.75
CA LEU A 9 28.12 0.35 -8.41
C LEU A 9 26.96 1.38 -8.42
N PHE A 10 27.04 2.41 -9.26
CA PHE A 10 25.95 3.37 -9.40
C PHE A 10 24.68 2.71 -9.95
N ALA A 11 24.80 1.86 -10.97
CA ALA A 11 23.66 1.10 -11.49
C ALA A 11 23.02 0.22 -10.40
N ASP A 12 23.83 -0.38 -9.53
CA ASP A 12 23.36 -1.23 -8.42
C ASP A 12 22.68 -0.42 -7.30
N ILE A 13 23.12 0.82 -7.04
CA ILE A 13 22.41 1.76 -6.16
C ILE A 13 20.99 2.03 -6.69
N TYR A 14 20.85 2.35 -7.98
CA TYR A 14 19.54 2.58 -8.59
C TYR A 14 18.70 1.30 -8.68
N ARG A 15 19.31 0.14 -8.87
CA ARG A 15 18.63 -1.17 -8.80
C ARG A 15 18.00 -1.39 -7.42
N GLY A 16 18.66 -0.96 -6.35
CA GLY A 16 18.16 -0.99 -4.98
C GLY A 16 16.84 -0.24 -4.77
N VAL A 17 16.56 0.79 -5.57
CA VAL A 17 15.29 1.55 -5.51
C VAL A 17 14.09 0.68 -5.88
N ILE A 18 14.26 -0.17 -6.90
CA ILE A 18 13.19 -1.00 -7.46
C ILE A 18 13.15 -2.38 -6.78
N SER A 19 14.32 -2.93 -6.45
CA SER A 19 14.46 -4.27 -5.86
C SER A 19 15.13 -4.17 -4.48
N PRO A 20 14.36 -4.18 -3.38
CA PRO A 20 14.90 -3.97 -2.03
C PRO A 20 16.04 -4.92 -1.64
N GLY A 21 16.03 -6.16 -2.15
CA GLY A 21 17.08 -7.14 -1.90
C GLY A 21 18.45 -6.76 -2.49
N ALA A 22 18.49 -5.94 -3.54
CA ALA A 22 19.73 -5.52 -4.18
C ALA A 22 20.60 -4.62 -3.28
N TRP A 23 20.02 -3.96 -2.27
CA TRP A 23 20.79 -3.14 -1.34
C TRP A 23 21.86 -3.92 -0.59
N VAL A 24 21.66 -5.20 -0.29
CA VAL A 24 22.67 -6.01 0.42
C VAL A 24 23.93 -6.14 -0.43
N GLU A 25 23.76 -6.50 -1.70
CA GLU A 25 24.87 -6.65 -2.66
C GLU A 25 25.56 -5.31 -2.92
N THR A 26 24.79 -4.22 -3.06
CA THR A 26 25.34 -2.87 -3.24
C THR A 26 26.17 -2.44 -2.03
N LEU A 27 25.70 -2.70 -0.81
CA LEU A 27 26.43 -2.35 0.41
C LEU A 27 27.65 -3.25 0.62
N ASP A 28 27.60 -4.52 0.20
CA ASP A 28 28.77 -5.39 0.17
C ASP A 28 29.83 -4.86 -0.81
N ALA A 29 29.45 -4.38 -1.99
CA ALA A 29 30.39 -3.78 -2.93
C ALA A 29 31.04 -2.49 -2.38
N ILE A 30 30.27 -1.65 -1.67
CA ILE A 30 30.81 -0.46 -0.98
C ILE A 30 31.76 -0.88 0.14
N LYS A 31 31.39 -1.90 0.93
CA LYS A 31 32.20 -2.47 2.01
C LYS A 31 33.54 -2.99 1.49
N ASP A 32 33.52 -3.74 0.40
CA ASP A 32 34.72 -4.30 -0.23
C ASP A 32 35.62 -3.19 -0.81
N HIS A 33 35.03 -2.15 -1.42
CA HIS A 33 35.78 -1.00 -1.94
C HIS A 33 36.51 -0.22 -0.83
N MET A 34 35.85 -0.04 0.33
CA MET A 34 36.41 0.70 1.46
C MET A 34 37.32 -0.15 2.36
N ASP A 35 37.37 -1.47 2.15
CA ASP A 35 38.08 -2.46 3.00
C ASP A 35 37.67 -2.32 4.48
N VAL A 36 36.36 -2.35 4.73
CA VAL A 36 35.73 -2.17 6.05
C VAL A 36 34.95 -3.41 6.47
N ALA A 37 34.70 -3.58 7.77
CA ALA A 37 33.98 -4.73 8.31
C ALA A 37 32.48 -4.72 8.02
N SER A 38 31.90 -3.52 8.03
CA SER A 38 30.46 -3.34 7.85
C SER A 38 30.13 -2.00 7.24
N VAL A 39 29.06 -1.96 6.46
CA VAL A 39 28.43 -0.76 5.93
C VAL A 39 26.91 -0.85 6.13
N ALA A 40 26.33 0.20 6.70
CA ALA A 40 24.88 0.34 6.78
C ALA A 40 24.45 1.69 6.20
N LEU A 41 23.30 1.69 5.53
CA LEU A 41 22.65 2.88 5.01
C LEU A 41 21.32 3.09 5.74
N GLN A 42 21.10 4.26 6.32
CA GLN A 42 19.99 4.51 7.22
C GLN A 42 19.37 5.88 6.96
N VAL A 43 18.04 5.95 6.92
CA VAL A 43 17.28 7.19 6.87
C VAL A 43 16.68 7.44 8.25
N PHE A 44 17.00 8.58 8.83
CA PHE A 44 16.52 9.00 10.13
C PHE A 44 15.65 10.24 10.03
N ARG A 45 14.64 10.32 10.91
CA ARG A 45 13.87 11.53 11.18
C ARG A 45 14.24 12.07 12.55
N ARG A 46 14.54 13.36 12.63
CA ARG A 46 14.78 14.07 13.89
C ARG A 46 13.49 14.73 14.37
N HIS A 47 13.20 14.57 15.66
CA HIS A 47 12.08 15.23 16.34
C HIS A 47 12.58 16.40 17.20
N ASP A 48 11.70 17.34 17.55
CA ASP A 48 12.04 18.57 18.30
C ASP A 48 12.79 18.33 19.62
N ALA A 49 12.57 17.17 20.25
CA ALA A 49 13.24 16.78 21.50
C ALA A 49 14.66 16.17 21.29
N GLY A 50 15.26 16.33 20.10
CA GLY A 50 16.56 15.75 19.75
C GLY A 50 16.54 14.24 19.52
N ARG A 51 15.37 13.60 19.55
CA ARG A 51 15.22 12.16 19.30
C ARG A 51 15.34 11.87 17.80
N CYS A 52 16.23 10.95 17.44
CA CYS A 52 16.30 10.37 16.10
C CYS A 52 15.50 9.08 16.02
N GLU A 53 14.66 8.96 15.00
CA GLU A 53 13.86 7.78 14.67
C GLU A 53 14.34 7.19 13.35
N LEU A 54 14.64 5.88 13.33
CA LEU A 54 15.00 5.18 12.10
C LEU A 54 13.74 4.95 11.25
N ILE A 55 13.65 5.59 10.09
CA ILE A 55 12.54 5.43 9.14
C ILE A 55 12.78 4.21 8.25
N TRP A 56 14.02 4.01 7.83
CA TRP A 56 14.42 2.94 6.94
C TRP A 56 15.90 2.64 7.10
N GLY A 57 16.31 1.40 6.90
CA GLY A 57 17.71 1.06 6.79
C GLY A 57 17.94 -0.19 5.96
N ALA A 58 19.14 -0.26 5.41
CA ALA A 58 19.71 -1.44 4.76
C ALA A 58 21.10 -1.71 5.36
N ARG A 59 21.51 -2.97 5.31
CA ARG A 59 22.75 -3.47 5.90
C ARG A 59 23.44 -4.38 4.89
N ASP A 60 24.76 -4.33 4.89
CA ASP A 60 25.60 -5.32 4.21
C ASP A 60 25.35 -6.76 4.77
N SER A 61 25.84 -7.78 4.07
CA SER A 61 25.59 -9.17 4.44
C SER A 61 26.18 -9.57 5.80
N PHE A 62 27.36 -9.05 6.16
CA PHE A 62 27.99 -9.31 7.46
C PHE A 62 27.15 -8.71 8.59
N SER A 63 26.69 -7.47 8.41
CA SER A 63 25.81 -6.80 9.38
C SER A 63 24.45 -7.46 9.55
N LEU A 64 23.91 -8.08 8.49
CA LEU A 64 22.68 -8.87 8.58
C LEU A 64 22.90 -10.17 9.36
N GLN A 65 24.00 -10.87 9.11
CA GLN A 65 24.35 -12.10 9.83
C GLN A 65 24.58 -11.84 11.32
N HIS A 66 25.09 -10.66 11.68
CA HIS A 66 25.38 -10.26 13.07
C HIS A 66 24.31 -9.30 13.66
N ALA A 67 23.12 -9.23 13.07
CA ALA A 67 22.10 -8.24 13.41
C ALA A 67 21.77 -8.20 14.91
N THR A 68 21.61 -9.36 15.56
CA THR A 68 21.31 -9.43 17.00
C THR A 68 22.40 -8.77 17.87
N LEU A 69 23.68 -8.95 17.52
CA LEU A 69 24.79 -8.34 18.25
C LEU A 69 24.89 -6.85 17.93
N HIS A 70 24.78 -6.48 16.66
CA HIS A 70 24.83 -5.09 16.22
C HIS A 70 23.68 -4.28 16.86
N ASP A 71 22.47 -4.83 16.94
CA ASP A 71 21.32 -4.13 17.54
C ASP A 71 21.43 -4.03 19.06
N LYS A 72 21.96 -5.06 19.71
CA LYS A 72 22.21 -5.05 21.16
C LYS A 72 23.28 -4.03 21.55
N TRP A 73 24.35 -3.90 20.78
CA TRP A 73 25.52 -3.12 21.19
C TRP A 73 25.67 -1.77 20.49
N VAL A 74 25.15 -1.61 19.27
CA VAL A 74 25.44 -0.44 18.41
C VAL A 74 24.18 0.25 17.89
N ASN A 75 23.23 -0.48 17.30
CA ASN A 75 22.04 0.09 16.64
C ASN A 75 20.87 0.27 17.62
N ASN A 76 21.10 1.01 18.70
CA ASN A 76 20.08 1.30 19.71
C ASN A 76 20.22 2.74 20.25
N SER A 77 19.30 3.13 21.13
CA SER A 77 19.20 4.48 21.67
C SER A 77 20.41 4.93 22.50
N GLU A 78 21.30 4.02 22.91
CA GLU A 78 22.53 4.37 23.62
C GLU A 78 23.68 4.77 22.68
N ASN A 79 23.48 4.72 21.36
CA ASN A 79 24.49 5.16 20.39
C ASN A 79 24.66 6.70 20.44
N PRO A 80 25.85 7.21 20.83
CA PRO A 80 26.05 8.65 20.99
C PRO A 80 25.96 9.42 19.67
N ARG A 81 26.16 8.76 18.51
CA ARG A 81 26.05 9.40 17.20
C ARG A 81 24.65 9.93 16.90
N LEU A 82 23.62 9.31 17.50
CA LEU A 82 22.22 9.75 17.33
C LEU A 82 21.94 11.13 17.95
N GLN A 83 22.86 11.65 18.76
CA GLN A 83 22.77 12.95 19.42
C GLN A 83 23.55 14.06 18.69
N LEU A 84 24.33 13.72 17.66
CA LEU A 84 25.14 14.69 16.92
C LEU A 84 24.27 15.66 16.14
N GLU A 85 24.63 16.94 16.16
CA GLU A 85 23.96 17.96 15.34
C GLU A 85 24.47 17.92 13.90
N VAL A 86 23.56 18.12 12.95
CA VAL A 86 23.91 18.24 11.53
C VAL A 86 24.44 19.66 11.32
N GLN A 87 25.73 19.78 10.99
CA GLN A 87 26.38 21.09 10.83
C GLN A 87 26.31 21.59 9.38
N SER A 88 26.11 20.69 8.43
CA SER A 88 26.04 20.96 6.99
C SER A 88 25.07 19.98 6.31
N PRO A 89 24.37 20.39 5.22
CA PRO A 89 23.51 19.50 4.43
C PRO A 89 24.23 18.28 3.86
N LEU A 90 25.55 18.32 3.76
CA LEU A 90 26.40 17.21 3.37
C LEU A 90 27.68 17.27 4.22
N GLN A 91 27.99 16.20 4.92
CA GLN A 91 29.20 16.11 5.76
C GLN A 91 29.72 14.69 5.86
N ILE A 92 31.04 14.57 6.00
CA ILE A 92 31.69 13.34 6.43
C ILE A 92 32.16 13.55 7.87
N LEU A 93 31.87 12.58 8.73
CA LEU A 93 32.24 12.60 10.14
C LEU A 93 32.97 11.30 10.48
N ARG A 94 34.13 11.42 11.13
CA ARG A 94 34.81 10.28 11.74
C ARG A 94 34.58 10.34 13.23
N ASP A 95 34.46 9.18 13.88
CA ASP A 95 34.25 9.17 15.33
C ASP A 95 35.34 9.96 16.09
N GLU A 96 36.58 9.87 15.62
CA GLU A 96 37.76 10.55 16.21
C GLU A 96 37.75 12.08 16.05
N ASP A 97 37.07 12.59 15.03
CA ASP A 97 36.94 14.03 14.79
C ASP A 97 35.83 14.64 15.66
N VAL A 98 34.84 13.82 16.03
CA VAL A 98 33.62 14.27 16.71
C VAL A 98 33.69 14.04 18.21
N PHE A 99 34.25 12.91 18.65
CA PHE A 99 34.30 12.54 20.05
C PHE A 99 35.73 12.62 20.59
N SER A 100 35.91 13.42 21.65
CA SER A 100 37.16 13.45 22.40
C SER A 100 37.47 12.07 23.01
N SER A 101 38.74 11.65 22.97
CA SER A 101 39.22 10.43 23.65
C SER A 101 39.06 10.46 25.17
N SER A 102 38.88 11.64 25.76
CA SER A 102 38.55 11.80 27.18
C SER A 102 37.06 11.64 27.51
N CYS A 103 36.18 11.50 26.51
CA CYS A 103 34.73 11.38 26.69
C CYS A 103 34.34 9.98 27.21
N PRO A 104 33.80 9.84 28.44
CA PRO A 104 33.45 8.52 28.99
C PRO A 104 32.36 7.80 28.20
N GLN A 105 31.38 8.54 27.67
CA GLN A 105 30.30 7.98 26.85
C GLN A 105 30.84 7.39 25.54
N TYR A 106 31.81 8.06 24.92
CA TYR A 106 32.45 7.58 23.71
C TYR A 106 33.34 6.37 23.96
N ASN A 107 34.16 6.37 25.02
CA ASN A 107 35.00 5.22 25.38
C ASN A 107 34.15 3.97 25.64
N ARG A 108 33.03 4.11 26.36
CA ARG A 108 32.07 3.02 26.55
C ARG A 108 31.45 2.57 25.22
N PHE A 109 31.21 3.48 24.29
CA PHE A 109 30.69 3.14 22.97
C PHE A 109 31.72 2.37 22.12
N VAL A 110 33.01 2.72 22.19
CA VAL A 110 34.09 1.95 21.55
C VAL A 110 34.16 0.52 22.10
N GLU A 111 34.02 0.32 23.41
CA GLU A 111 33.93 -1.02 24.01
C GLU A 111 32.74 -1.83 23.46
N ARG A 112 31.58 -1.17 23.26
CA ARG A 112 30.39 -1.81 22.69
C ARG A 112 30.58 -2.15 21.20
N LEU A 113 31.26 -1.31 20.43
CA LEU A 113 31.67 -1.62 19.05
C LEU A 113 32.54 -2.89 19.03
N ALA A 114 33.52 -2.99 19.93
CA ALA A 114 34.36 -4.17 20.04
C ALA A 114 33.57 -5.45 20.39
N CYS A 115 32.52 -5.35 21.24
CA CYS A 115 31.59 -6.46 21.50
C CYS A 115 30.79 -6.90 20.26
N ALA A 116 30.60 -6.00 19.29
CA ALA A 116 29.99 -6.30 18.00
C ALA A 116 31.01 -6.76 16.94
N GLY A 117 32.30 -6.85 17.27
CA GLY A 117 33.36 -7.18 16.31
C GLY A 117 33.78 -6.01 15.41
N LEU A 118 33.37 -4.80 15.76
CA LEU A 118 33.60 -3.57 15.00
C LEU A 118 34.61 -2.67 15.73
N ASN A 119 35.25 -1.78 14.98
CA ASN A 119 35.99 -0.65 15.51
C ASN A 119 35.29 0.67 15.10
N THR A 120 35.94 1.80 15.34
CA THR A 120 35.46 3.14 14.97
C THR A 120 35.08 3.22 13.50
N GLY A 121 34.20 4.17 13.20
CA GLY A 121 33.57 4.32 11.90
C GLY A 121 33.74 5.71 11.29
N ILE A 122 33.46 5.75 9.99
CA ILE A 122 33.29 6.95 9.19
C ILE A 122 31.84 7.01 8.69
N MET A 123 31.26 8.20 8.73
CA MET A 123 29.87 8.46 8.35
C MET A 123 29.83 9.45 7.21
N LEU A 124 28.96 9.20 6.25
CA LEU A 124 28.50 10.18 5.27
C LEU A 124 27.06 10.54 5.62
N ASP A 125 26.84 11.77 6.06
CA ASP A 125 25.51 12.29 6.39
C ASP A 125 25.05 13.28 5.31
N ILE A 126 23.82 13.09 4.84
CA ILE A 126 23.18 13.90 3.79
C ILE A 126 21.79 14.31 4.27
N GLU A 127 21.52 15.61 4.29
CA GLU A 127 20.18 16.15 4.51
C GLU A 127 19.32 15.92 3.26
N ILE A 128 18.20 15.21 3.43
CA ILE A 128 17.26 14.89 2.34
C ILE A 128 16.11 15.90 2.30
N SER A 129 15.62 16.30 3.47
CA SER A 129 14.57 17.29 3.65
C SER A 129 14.61 17.83 5.08
N ASP A 130 13.75 18.79 5.41
CA ASP A 130 13.62 19.29 6.80
C ASP A 130 13.48 18.12 7.78
N ARG A 131 14.44 18.04 8.71
CA ARG A 131 14.58 17.01 9.77
C ARG A 131 14.79 15.56 9.30
N THR A 132 14.99 15.29 8.01
CA THR A 132 15.23 13.93 7.51
C THR A 132 16.62 13.85 6.89
N PHE A 133 17.42 12.91 7.38
CA PHE A 133 18.80 12.72 6.93
C PHE A 133 19.08 11.26 6.58
N LEU A 134 19.91 11.09 5.56
CA LEU A 134 20.49 9.82 5.13
C LEU A 134 21.89 9.72 5.73
N SER A 135 22.19 8.60 6.38
CA SER A 135 23.51 8.30 6.92
C SER A 135 24.01 6.98 6.35
N LEU A 136 25.20 7.00 5.75
CA LEU A 136 25.97 5.80 5.47
C LEU A 136 27.07 5.69 6.52
N ILE A 137 27.04 4.64 7.34
CA ILE A 137 28.05 4.37 8.35
C ILE A 137 28.88 3.15 7.94
N ALA A 138 30.19 3.31 7.91
CA ALA A 138 31.15 2.25 7.64
C ALA A 138 32.08 2.05 8.84
N HIS A 139 32.29 0.81 9.28
CA HIS A 139 33.12 0.49 10.44
C HIS A 139 34.31 -0.37 10.09
N ARG A 140 35.48 -0.08 10.67
CA ARG A 140 36.64 -0.99 10.60
C ARG A 140 36.38 -2.30 11.36
N HIS A 141 37.17 -3.33 11.05
CA HIS A 141 37.25 -4.53 11.87
C HIS A 141 37.80 -4.19 13.25
N ARG A 142 37.37 -4.91 14.29
CA ARG A 142 37.78 -4.70 15.69
C ARG A 142 39.27 -4.38 15.87
N ASP A 143 40.14 -5.16 15.23
CA ASP A 143 41.60 -5.07 15.43
C ASP A 143 42.29 -4.13 14.42
N ASP A 144 41.52 -3.54 13.50
CA ASP A 144 42.04 -2.65 12.46
C ASP A 144 42.06 -1.19 12.95
N GLN A 145 43.26 -0.66 13.11
CA GLN A 145 43.55 0.70 13.59
C GLN A 145 43.95 1.66 12.47
N ARG A 146 43.81 1.26 11.20
CA ARG A 146 44.15 2.12 10.06
C ARG A 146 43.19 3.30 10.00
N PRO A 147 43.70 4.56 9.90
CA PRO A 147 42.84 5.71 9.73
C PRO A 147 42.07 5.64 8.41
N TYR A 148 40.97 6.37 8.33
CA TYR A 148 40.28 6.61 7.07
C TYR A 148 41.08 7.63 6.26
N ASP A 149 41.50 7.26 5.05
CA ASP A 149 42.31 8.11 4.19
C ASP A 149 41.45 9.03 3.32
N GLN A 150 42.11 9.96 2.62
CA GLN A 150 41.44 10.91 1.73
C GLN A 150 40.75 10.22 0.54
N ASN A 151 41.20 9.03 0.14
CA ASN A 151 40.59 8.30 -0.98
C ASN A 151 39.18 7.79 -0.59
N ILE A 152 39.04 7.27 0.64
CA ILE A 152 37.75 6.86 1.19
C ILE A 152 36.78 8.06 1.26
N GLU A 153 37.27 9.24 1.68
CA GLU A 153 36.43 10.44 1.71
C GLU A 153 35.99 10.90 0.32
N GLN A 154 36.90 10.92 -0.65
CA GLN A 154 36.58 11.26 -2.03
C GLN A 154 35.54 10.28 -2.62
N PHE A 155 35.67 8.99 -2.30
CA PHE A 155 34.70 7.98 -2.69
C PHE A 155 33.32 8.22 -2.05
N LEU A 156 33.26 8.50 -0.74
CA LEU A 156 31.99 8.83 -0.06
C LEU A 156 31.33 10.08 -0.65
N TYR A 157 32.10 11.13 -0.93
CA TYR A 157 31.58 12.32 -1.61
C TYR A 157 31.09 12.02 -3.04
N ALA A 158 31.74 11.11 -3.76
CA ALA A 158 31.28 10.67 -5.09
C ALA A 158 29.98 9.85 -5.00
N LEU A 159 29.77 9.10 -3.92
CA LEU A 159 28.52 8.36 -3.68
C LEU A 159 27.34 9.27 -3.30
N ALA A 160 27.62 10.37 -2.61
CA ALA A 160 26.60 11.27 -2.05
C ALA A 160 25.46 11.65 -3.02
N PRO A 161 25.70 12.15 -4.25
CA PRO A 161 24.62 12.51 -5.17
C PRO A 161 23.76 11.30 -5.58
N HIS A 162 24.36 10.13 -5.78
CA HIS A 162 23.66 8.92 -6.18
C HIS A 162 22.82 8.33 -5.04
N LEU A 163 23.36 8.30 -3.82
CA LEU A 163 22.63 7.84 -2.63
C LEU A 163 21.45 8.77 -2.31
N SER A 164 21.67 10.09 -2.37
CA SER A 164 20.61 11.09 -2.16
C SER A 164 19.48 10.90 -3.18
N GLN A 165 19.82 10.82 -4.48
CA GLN A 165 18.83 10.62 -5.54
C GLN A 165 18.10 9.28 -5.41
N ALA A 166 18.80 8.18 -5.12
CA ALA A 166 18.19 6.87 -4.96
C ALA A 166 17.20 6.84 -3.79
N VAL A 167 17.55 7.45 -2.66
CA VAL A 167 16.66 7.54 -1.49
C VAL A 167 15.45 8.42 -1.77
N GLN A 168 15.62 9.56 -2.44
CA GLN A 168 14.49 10.40 -2.87
C GLN A 168 13.53 9.65 -3.81
N LEU A 169 14.07 8.93 -4.81
CA LEU A 169 13.27 8.09 -5.70
C LEU A 169 12.53 6.99 -4.92
N MET A 170 13.20 6.35 -3.97
CA MET A 170 12.58 5.34 -3.11
C MET A 170 11.45 5.93 -2.25
N GLN A 171 11.62 7.12 -1.68
CA GLN A 171 10.58 7.81 -0.90
C GLN A 171 9.37 8.16 -1.77
N ASN A 172 9.60 8.73 -2.96
CA ASN A 172 8.53 9.06 -3.92
C ASN A 172 7.78 7.79 -4.36
N PHE A 173 8.52 6.72 -4.69
CA PHE A 173 7.92 5.44 -5.09
C PHE A 173 7.08 4.83 -3.97
N ARG A 174 7.57 4.85 -2.72
CA ARG A 174 6.80 4.37 -1.55
C ARG A 174 5.57 5.21 -1.28
N GLN A 175 5.65 6.53 -1.43
CA GLN A 175 4.50 7.40 -1.25
C GLN A 175 3.41 7.09 -2.28
N LEU A 176 3.78 7.02 -3.56
CA LEU A 176 2.84 6.68 -4.65
C LEU A 176 2.26 5.27 -4.49
N SER A 177 3.10 4.28 -4.18
CA SER A 177 2.65 2.90 -3.93
C SER A 177 1.74 2.79 -2.71
N GLY A 178 2.03 3.54 -1.64
CA GLY A 178 1.21 3.61 -0.44
C GLY A 178 -0.15 4.27 -0.69
N GLN A 179 -0.18 5.34 -1.51
CA GLN A 179 -1.42 5.96 -1.95
C GLN A 179 -2.28 4.99 -2.77
N ASN A 180 -1.68 4.29 -3.75
CA ASN A 180 -2.39 3.28 -4.54
C ASN A 180 -3.00 2.18 -3.65
N LYS A 181 -2.21 1.62 -2.73
CA LYS A 181 -2.70 0.58 -1.81
C LYS A 181 -3.81 1.09 -0.88
N MET A 182 -3.76 2.36 -0.47
CA MET A 182 -4.86 2.98 0.28
C MET A 182 -6.14 3.05 -0.56
N PHE A 183 -6.05 3.48 -1.82
CA PHE A 183 -7.21 3.49 -2.72
C PHE A 183 -7.77 2.08 -2.97
N GLU A 184 -6.90 1.08 -3.18
CA GLU A 184 -7.33 -0.31 -3.31
C GLU A 184 -8.13 -0.78 -2.09
N ASN A 185 -7.63 -0.51 -0.88
CA ASN A 185 -8.34 -0.86 0.36
C ASN A 185 -9.71 -0.17 0.44
N VAL A 186 -9.82 1.09 0.02
CA VAL A 186 -11.11 1.80 -0.01
C VAL A 186 -12.07 1.17 -1.03
N LEU A 187 -11.59 0.83 -2.23
CA LEU A 187 -12.40 0.21 -3.28
C LEU A 187 -12.84 -1.22 -2.92
N ASN A 188 -12.08 -1.93 -2.08
CA ASN A 188 -12.46 -3.25 -1.57
C ASN A 188 -13.67 -3.19 -0.62
N HIS A 189 -13.94 -2.04 0.00
CA HIS A 189 -15.15 -1.86 0.79
C HIS A 189 -16.40 -1.62 -0.06
N LEU A 190 -16.31 -1.46 -1.38
CA LEU A 190 -17.51 -1.29 -2.21
C LEU A 190 -18.20 -2.63 -2.45
N ARG A 191 -19.53 -2.66 -2.33
CA ARG A 191 -20.34 -3.84 -2.69
C ARG A 191 -20.34 -4.13 -4.17
N ALA A 192 -20.13 -3.13 -5.02
CA ALA A 192 -19.99 -3.34 -6.46
C ALA A 192 -18.64 -4.01 -6.75
N GLY A 193 -18.65 -5.06 -7.56
CA GLY A 193 -17.44 -5.60 -8.13
C GLY A 193 -16.89 -4.63 -9.17
N ILE A 194 -15.60 -4.32 -9.11
CA ILE A 194 -14.92 -3.46 -10.08
C ILE A 194 -13.74 -4.24 -10.66
N ILE A 195 -13.63 -4.24 -11.98
CA ILE A 195 -12.51 -4.80 -12.73
C ILE A 195 -11.99 -3.73 -13.68
N VAL A 196 -10.69 -3.55 -13.76
CA VAL A 196 -10.03 -2.66 -14.73
C VAL A 196 -9.31 -3.52 -15.76
N LEU A 197 -9.62 -3.27 -17.03
CA LEU A 197 -9.09 -3.98 -18.18
C LEU A 197 -8.16 -3.08 -18.99
N ASP A 198 -7.10 -3.65 -19.54
CA ASP A 198 -6.32 -3.02 -20.60
C ASP A 198 -7.02 -3.13 -21.98
N GLN A 199 -6.46 -2.48 -22.99
CA GLN A 199 -6.92 -2.54 -24.38
C GLN A 199 -6.89 -3.94 -25.01
N TYR A 200 -6.20 -4.90 -24.40
CA TYR A 200 -6.10 -6.29 -24.83
C TYR A 200 -7.04 -7.21 -24.02
N THR A 201 -7.92 -6.64 -23.18
CA THR A 201 -8.86 -7.33 -22.28
C THR A 201 -8.21 -8.10 -21.13
N ASN A 202 -6.94 -7.83 -20.83
CA ASN A 202 -6.31 -8.35 -19.64
C ASN A 202 -6.75 -7.53 -18.42
N VAL A 203 -7.03 -8.25 -17.34
CA VAL A 203 -7.36 -7.70 -16.05
C VAL A 203 -6.10 -7.15 -15.39
N ILE A 204 -6.03 -5.82 -15.31
CA ILE A 204 -4.96 -5.11 -14.61
C ILE A 204 -5.22 -5.17 -13.11
N TRP A 205 -6.49 -5.03 -12.72
CA TRP A 205 -6.88 -4.94 -11.33
C TRP A 205 -8.34 -5.35 -11.14
N LEU A 206 -8.67 -5.90 -9.96
CA LEU A 206 -10.05 -6.08 -9.52
C LEU A 206 -10.17 -6.01 -7.99
N ASN A 207 -11.30 -5.50 -7.50
CA ASN A 207 -11.58 -5.46 -6.06
C ASN A 207 -12.07 -6.81 -5.52
N ASP A 208 -12.15 -6.92 -4.20
CA ASP A 208 -12.57 -8.17 -3.53
C ASP A 208 -14.01 -8.57 -3.86
N SER A 209 -14.92 -7.61 -4.02
CA SER A 209 -16.30 -7.87 -4.47
C SER A 209 -16.34 -8.51 -5.86
N ALA A 210 -15.50 -8.07 -6.81
CA ALA A 210 -15.40 -8.70 -8.12
C ALA A 210 -14.81 -10.11 -8.02
N ARG A 211 -13.78 -10.33 -7.18
CA ARG A 211 -13.20 -11.67 -6.95
C ARG A 211 -14.26 -12.62 -6.42
N HIS A 212 -15.02 -12.17 -5.43
CA HIS A 212 -16.09 -12.95 -4.82
C HIS A 212 -17.19 -13.31 -5.83
N LEU A 213 -17.66 -12.34 -6.62
CA LEU A 213 -18.68 -12.56 -7.64
C LEU A 213 -18.21 -13.52 -8.73
N ILE A 214 -16.97 -13.42 -9.20
CA ILE A 214 -16.42 -14.36 -10.20
C ILE A 214 -16.28 -15.75 -9.59
N ALA A 215 -15.76 -15.88 -8.37
CA ALA A 215 -15.53 -17.17 -7.72
C ALA A 215 -16.82 -17.97 -7.45
N HIS A 216 -17.95 -17.28 -7.22
CA HIS A 216 -19.26 -17.88 -6.96
C HIS A 216 -20.21 -17.84 -8.18
N SER A 217 -19.68 -17.55 -9.36
CA SER A 217 -20.43 -17.57 -10.62
C SER A 217 -20.09 -18.82 -11.43
N ASP A 218 -21.11 -19.42 -12.04
CA ASP A 218 -20.96 -20.42 -13.09
C ASP A 218 -20.87 -19.82 -14.50
N ALA A 219 -21.06 -18.50 -14.62
CA ALA A 219 -21.12 -17.79 -15.89
C ALA A 219 -19.83 -17.01 -16.22
N LEU A 220 -19.05 -16.64 -15.19
CA LEU A 220 -17.82 -15.87 -15.31
C LEU A 220 -16.64 -16.66 -14.73
N MET A 221 -15.50 -16.62 -15.41
CA MET A 221 -14.25 -17.23 -14.93
C MET A 221 -13.08 -16.30 -15.17
N LEU A 222 -12.12 -16.25 -14.25
CA LEU A 222 -10.85 -15.55 -14.44
C LEU A 222 -9.75 -16.58 -14.70
N HIS A 223 -9.15 -16.55 -15.89
CA HIS A 223 -8.05 -17.46 -16.25
C HIS A 223 -6.98 -16.68 -17.02
N ASN A 224 -5.71 -16.85 -16.66
CA ASN A 224 -4.58 -16.12 -17.27
C ASN A 224 -4.81 -14.61 -17.39
N GLN A 225 -5.32 -13.98 -16.32
CA GLN A 225 -5.69 -12.56 -16.28
C GLN A 225 -6.77 -12.14 -17.28
N GLN A 226 -7.52 -13.06 -17.88
CA GLN A 226 -8.60 -12.74 -18.81
C GLN A 226 -9.95 -13.19 -18.26
N LEU A 227 -10.98 -12.38 -18.53
CA LEU A 227 -12.35 -12.69 -18.16
C LEU A 227 -12.98 -13.59 -19.25
N HIS A 228 -13.38 -14.79 -18.84
CA HIS A 228 -14.06 -15.76 -19.69
C HIS A 228 -15.54 -15.84 -19.34
N PHE A 229 -16.36 -16.05 -20.36
CA PHE A 229 -17.82 -16.15 -20.26
C PHE A 229 -18.27 -17.54 -20.69
N ALA A 230 -19.13 -18.17 -19.89
CA ALA A 230 -19.65 -19.51 -20.18
C ALA A 230 -20.54 -19.55 -21.43
N LYS A 231 -21.32 -18.48 -21.67
CA LYS A 231 -22.26 -18.39 -22.80
C LYS A 231 -21.64 -17.60 -23.95
N PRO A 232 -21.71 -18.10 -25.20
CA PRO A 232 -21.19 -17.38 -26.37
C PRO A 232 -21.83 -16.01 -26.59
N ARG A 233 -23.12 -15.85 -26.24
CA ARG A 233 -23.83 -14.57 -26.32
C ARG A 233 -23.15 -13.49 -25.48
N ASP A 234 -22.82 -13.80 -24.23
CA ASP A 234 -22.26 -12.84 -23.29
C ASP A 234 -20.82 -12.49 -23.69
N LYS A 235 -20.06 -13.49 -24.17
CA LYS A 235 -18.73 -13.28 -24.79
C LYS A 235 -18.80 -12.32 -25.98
N SER A 236 -19.76 -12.53 -26.90
CA SER A 236 -19.92 -11.68 -28.08
C SER A 236 -20.34 -10.25 -27.72
N PHE A 237 -21.23 -10.08 -26.73
CA PHE A 237 -21.58 -8.76 -26.21
C PHE A 237 -20.35 -8.04 -25.66
N PHE A 238 -19.58 -8.70 -24.78
CA PHE A 238 -18.38 -8.13 -24.17
C PHE A 238 -17.35 -7.72 -25.24
N ALA A 239 -17.06 -8.60 -26.19
CA ALA A 239 -16.10 -8.31 -27.27
C ALA A 239 -16.56 -7.14 -28.17
N GLY A 240 -17.86 -7.08 -28.49
CA GLY A 240 -18.44 -5.98 -29.26
C GLY A 240 -18.34 -4.64 -28.54
N SER A 241 -18.73 -4.60 -27.25
CA SER A 241 -18.63 -3.40 -26.42
C SER A 241 -17.20 -2.92 -26.23
N MET A 242 -16.25 -3.85 -26.02
CA MET A 242 -14.83 -3.51 -25.93
C MET A 242 -14.31 -2.88 -27.22
N SER A 243 -14.63 -3.49 -28.37
CA SER A 243 -14.21 -2.98 -29.67
C SER A 243 -14.78 -1.58 -29.96
N GLU A 244 -16.01 -1.30 -29.53
CA GLU A 244 -16.64 0.01 -29.72
C GLU A 244 -15.99 1.09 -28.85
N MET A 245 -15.69 0.77 -27.59
CA MET A 245 -15.03 1.70 -26.65
C MET A 245 -13.61 2.06 -27.10
N LEU A 246 -12.82 1.06 -27.52
CA LEU A 246 -11.43 1.27 -27.93
C LEU A 246 -11.30 2.05 -29.25
N ALA A 247 -12.33 2.02 -30.09
CA ALA A 247 -12.34 2.74 -31.37
C ALA A 247 -12.47 4.28 -31.23
N MET A 248 -12.37 4.86 -30.02
CA MET A 248 -12.44 6.30 -29.69
C MET A 248 -13.70 7.04 -30.16
N LYS A 249 -14.70 6.36 -30.74
CA LYS A 249 -15.97 6.94 -31.17
C LYS A 249 -16.99 7.11 -30.04
N ALA A 250 -16.68 6.59 -28.85
CA ALA A 250 -17.62 6.41 -27.76
C ALA A 250 -16.99 6.67 -26.38
N MET A 251 -16.20 7.74 -26.22
CA MET A 251 -15.53 8.09 -24.95
C MET A 251 -16.48 8.29 -23.75
N HIS A 252 -17.79 8.27 -23.96
CA HIS A 252 -18.80 8.47 -22.90
C HIS A 252 -19.89 7.39 -22.88
N THR A 253 -19.82 6.37 -23.75
CA THR A 253 -20.89 5.36 -23.84
C THR A 253 -20.67 4.26 -22.81
N ARG A 254 -21.69 4.00 -22.01
CA ARG A 254 -21.74 2.85 -21.09
C ARG A 254 -22.52 1.72 -21.76
N HIS A 255 -22.01 0.50 -21.67
CA HIS A 255 -22.69 -0.69 -22.17
C HIS A 255 -23.14 -1.54 -20.99
N ILE A 256 -24.44 -1.77 -20.87
CA ILE A 256 -25.05 -2.45 -19.72
C ILE A 256 -25.77 -3.71 -20.22
N THR A 257 -25.58 -4.83 -19.53
CA THR A 257 -26.28 -6.08 -19.77
C THR A 257 -26.49 -6.84 -18.45
N THR A 258 -27.20 -7.96 -18.54
CA THR A 258 -27.34 -8.91 -17.45
C THR A 258 -26.80 -10.27 -17.90
N ILE A 259 -25.93 -10.85 -17.08
CA ILE A 259 -25.38 -12.19 -17.27
C ILE A 259 -26.11 -13.14 -16.34
N ASN A 260 -26.87 -14.07 -16.92
CA ASN A 260 -27.65 -15.02 -16.14
C ASN A 260 -26.78 -16.20 -15.69
N THR A 261 -26.67 -16.40 -14.38
CA THR A 261 -26.08 -17.58 -13.73
C THR A 261 -27.16 -18.65 -13.48
N THR A 262 -26.77 -19.88 -13.20
CA THR A 262 -27.71 -20.91 -12.74
C THR A 262 -27.76 -21.04 -11.22
N THR A 263 -26.73 -20.57 -10.51
CA THR A 263 -26.54 -20.82 -9.07
C THR A 263 -26.69 -19.59 -8.18
N SER A 264 -26.38 -18.38 -8.67
CA SER A 264 -26.23 -17.16 -7.84
C SER A 264 -27.08 -15.97 -8.29
N GLY A 265 -28.07 -16.22 -9.15
CA GLY A 265 -28.93 -15.19 -9.73
C GLY A 265 -28.24 -14.34 -10.82
N PRO A 266 -28.99 -13.48 -11.52
CA PRO A 266 -28.43 -12.62 -12.55
C PRO A 266 -27.36 -11.67 -12.00
N ILE A 267 -26.28 -11.49 -12.75
CA ILE A 267 -25.24 -10.49 -12.49
C ILE A 267 -25.46 -9.31 -13.45
N GLU A 268 -25.68 -8.12 -12.91
CA GLU A 268 -25.63 -6.88 -13.67
C GLU A 268 -24.19 -6.59 -14.08
N PHE A 269 -23.99 -6.27 -15.34
CA PHE A 269 -22.68 -6.10 -15.95
C PHE A 269 -22.65 -4.78 -16.72
N MET A 270 -21.79 -3.85 -16.34
CA MET A 270 -21.63 -2.57 -17.01
C MET A 270 -20.17 -2.35 -17.39
N LEU A 271 -19.90 -2.08 -18.67
CA LEU A 271 -18.63 -1.54 -19.14
C LEU A 271 -18.73 -0.02 -19.19
N ALA A 272 -17.68 0.67 -18.76
CA ALA A 272 -17.50 2.11 -18.95
C ALA A 272 -16.04 2.42 -19.31
N PRO A 273 -15.79 3.37 -20.22
CA PRO A 273 -14.44 3.86 -20.48
C PRO A 273 -13.88 4.55 -19.23
N VAL A 274 -12.60 4.34 -18.93
CA VAL A 274 -11.88 5.12 -17.92
C VAL A 274 -11.21 6.28 -18.65
N PRO A 275 -11.63 7.54 -18.42
CA PRO A 275 -10.98 8.68 -19.06
C PRO A 275 -9.52 8.73 -18.59
N GLU A 276 -8.60 8.78 -19.55
CA GLU A 276 -7.20 9.02 -19.24
C GLU A 276 -7.09 10.45 -18.71
N LEU A 277 -6.39 10.65 -17.60
CA LEU A 277 -5.94 11.98 -17.21
C LEU A 277 -4.90 12.38 -18.25
N THR A 278 -5.34 13.02 -19.33
CA THR A 278 -4.44 13.71 -20.25
C THR A 278 -3.83 14.85 -19.47
N ASN A 279 -2.67 14.60 -18.86
CA ASN A 279 -1.74 15.70 -18.68
C ASN A 279 -1.38 16.13 -20.10
N ASP A 280 -1.59 17.40 -20.44
CA ASP A 280 -1.16 18.00 -21.72
C ASP A 280 0.36 17.81 -21.96
N ASP A 281 1.10 17.30 -20.97
CA ASP A 281 2.52 16.95 -20.98
C ASP A 281 2.82 15.46 -21.31
N ALA A 282 1.91 14.72 -21.96
CA ALA A 282 2.19 13.34 -22.35
C ALA A 282 3.47 13.29 -23.22
N GLU A 283 4.53 12.67 -22.69
CA GLU A 283 5.81 12.62 -23.40
C GLU A 283 5.64 11.97 -24.78
N PRO A 284 6.13 12.61 -25.85
CA PRO A 284 6.00 12.09 -27.20
C PRO A 284 6.74 10.75 -27.33
N GLY A 285 5.97 9.66 -27.44
CA GLY A 285 6.49 8.30 -27.67
C GLY A 285 5.86 7.21 -26.81
N LEU A 286 5.22 7.56 -25.69
CA LEU A 286 4.45 6.61 -24.88
C LEU A 286 3.06 6.41 -25.49
N LYS A 287 2.71 5.17 -25.85
CA LYS A 287 1.35 4.84 -26.32
C LYS A 287 0.38 5.03 -25.16
N HIS A 288 -0.62 5.90 -25.33
CA HIS A 288 -1.78 6.02 -24.45
C HIS A 288 -2.42 4.65 -24.24
N LEU A 289 -2.48 4.19 -22.99
CA LEU A 289 -3.10 2.91 -22.65
C LEU A 289 -4.57 3.18 -22.36
N GLN A 290 -5.43 2.68 -23.23
CA GLN A 290 -6.87 2.76 -23.02
C GLN A 290 -7.30 1.72 -22.00
N HIS A 291 -8.03 2.19 -20.98
CA HIS A 291 -8.52 1.37 -19.90
C HIS A 291 -10.05 1.33 -19.91
N VAL A 292 -10.62 0.17 -19.59
CA VAL A 292 -12.07 -0.03 -19.46
C VAL A 292 -12.38 -0.56 -18.07
N ALA A 293 -13.31 0.10 -17.38
CA ALA A 293 -13.84 -0.37 -16.12
C ALA A 293 -15.06 -1.24 -16.37
N VAL A 294 -15.11 -2.40 -15.70
CA VAL A 294 -16.26 -3.28 -15.64
C VAL A 294 -16.80 -3.25 -14.23
N TYR A 295 -18.08 -2.95 -14.10
CA TYR A 295 -18.83 -2.95 -12.85
C TYR A 295 -19.76 -4.17 -12.82
N LEU A 296 -19.70 -4.90 -11.72
CA LEU A 296 -20.47 -6.11 -11.46
C LEU A 296 -21.38 -5.90 -10.25
N ARG A 297 -22.63 -6.34 -10.34
CA ARG A 297 -23.53 -6.43 -9.19
C ARG A 297 -24.30 -7.74 -9.24
N GLY A 298 -24.11 -8.60 -8.25
CA GLY A 298 -24.86 -9.84 -8.09
C GLY A 298 -26.04 -9.68 -7.13
N GLN A 299 -26.92 -10.69 -7.08
CA GLN A 299 -27.99 -10.78 -6.07
C GLN A 299 -27.50 -11.38 -4.75
N ASP A 300 -26.48 -12.24 -4.81
CA ASP A 300 -25.86 -12.90 -3.64
C ASP A 300 -24.86 -11.95 -2.95
N GLN A 301 -25.35 -10.84 -2.42
CA GLN A 301 -24.56 -9.90 -1.62
C GLN A 301 -24.88 -10.06 -0.14
N ALA A 302 -23.91 -9.71 0.71
CA ALA A 302 -24.10 -9.71 2.14
C ALA A 302 -25.35 -8.88 2.53
N PRO A 303 -26.21 -9.40 3.42
CA PRO A 303 -27.41 -8.69 3.85
C PRO A 303 -27.03 -7.38 4.54
N LEU A 304 -27.99 -6.46 4.63
CA LEU A 304 -27.81 -5.24 5.42
C LEU A 304 -27.53 -5.59 6.89
N ASN A 305 -26.54 -4.92 7.50
CA ASN A 305 -26.21 -5.15 8.90
C ASN A 305 -27.23 -4.44 9.82
N PRO A 306 -28.00 -5.17 10.66
CA PRO A 306 -28.97 -4.55 11.55
C PRO A 306 -28.36 -3.54 12.52
N THR A 307 -27.10 -3.69 12.91
CA THR A 307 -26.40 -2.75 13.80
C THR A 307 -26.11 -1.42 13.09
N GLU A 308 -25.76 -1.43 11.80
CA GLU A 308 -25.57 -0.21 11.01
C GLU A 308 -26.89 0.54 10.81
N VAL A 309 -27.97 -0.20 10.52
CA VAL A 309 -29.33 0.34 10.43
C VAL A 309 -29.76 0.94 11.77
N GLN A 310 -29.44 0.26 12.88
CA GLN A 310 -29.73 0.72 14.24
C GLN A 310 -29.08 2.08 14.51
N HIS A 311 -27.78 2.20 14.24
CA HIS A 311 -27.02 3.43 14.48
C HIS A 311 -27.42 4.57 13.55
N LEU A 312 -27.73 4.32 12.28
CA LEU A 312 -28.07 5.39 11.34
C LEU A 312 -29.45 6.01 11.62
N TYR A 313 -30.40 5.22 12.13
CA TYR A 313 -31.81 5.63 12.24
C TYR A 313 -32.34 5.63 13.69
N ASP A 314 -31.46 5.51 14.69
CA ASP A 314 -31.82 5.45 16.12
C ASP A 314 -32.93 4.41 16.43
N LEU A 315 -32.87 3.29 15.72
CA LEU A 315 -33.78 2.17 15.94
C LEU A 315 -33.31 1.36 17.15
N THR A 316 -34.22 0.59 17.73
CA THR A 316 -33.88 -0.46 18.70
C THR A 316 -33.37 -1.71 17.97
N PRO A 317 -32.69 -2.66 18.64
CA PRO A 317 -32.27 -3.91 18.02
C PRO A 317 -33.41 -4.73 17.38
N ALA A 318 -34.61 -4.69 17.98
CA ALA A 318 -35.78 -5.37 17.43
C ALA A 318 -36.31 -4.66 16.17
N GLU A 319 -36.32 -3.32 16.19
CA GLU A 319 -36.75 -2.49 15.06
C GLU A 319 -35.79 -2.59 13.87
N SER A 320 -34.47 -2.61 14.10
CA SER A 320 -33.51 -2.79 13.01
C SER A 320 -33.59 -4.20 12.44
N SER A 321 -33.81 -5.23 13.27
CA SER A 321 -33.98 -6.60 12.79
C SER A 321 -35.19 -6.76 11.87
N ILE A 322 -36.34 -6.15 12.19
CA ILE A 322 -37.52 -6.19 11.31
C ILE A 322 -37.32 -5.32 10.06
N ALA A 323 -36.66 -4.17 10.18
CA ALA A 323 -36.40 -3.28 9.05
C ALA A 323 -35.51 -3.95 8.00
N VAL A 324 -34.43 -4.63 8.43
CA VAL A 324 -33.55 -5.42 7.55
C VAL A 324 -34.33 -6.57 6.91
N ALA A 325 -35.05 -7.37 7.69
CA ALA A 325 -35.84 -8.49 7.16
C ALA A 325 -36.79 -8.07 6.04
N LEU A 326 -37.52 -6.97 6.24
CA LEU A 326 -38.43 -6.43 5.22
C LEU A 326 -37.68 -5.87 4.00
N ALA A 327 -36.47 -5.33 4.17
CA ALA A 327 -35.64 -4.82 3.08
C ALA A 327 -35.00 -5.92 2.22
N GLU A 328 -34.74 -7.08 2.82
CA GLU A 328 -34.28 -8.30 2.15
C GLU A 328 -35.44 -9.11 1.53
N GLY A 329 -36.66 -8.56 1.53
CA GLY A 329 -37.81 -9.13 0.84
C GLY A 329 -38.69 -10.07 1.67
N GLN A 330 -38.42 -10.26 2.97
CA GLN A 330 -39.34 -11.02 3.83
C GLN A 330 -40.65 -10.26 4.03
N THR A 331 -41.74 -11.02 4.18
CA THR A 331 -43.02 -10.49 4.62
C THR A 331 -43.04 -10.31 6.14
N LEU A 332 -43.94 -9.45 6.62
CA LEU A 332 -44.11 -9.23 8.06
C LEU A 332 -44.56 -10.50 8.81
N ALA A 333 -45.29 -11.39 8.13
CA ALA A 333 -45.74 -12.65 8.69
C ALA A 333 -44.59 -13.65 8.85
N GLU A 334 -43.73 -13.77 7.82
CA GLU A 334 -42.52 -14.60 7.87
C GLU A 334 -41.56 -14.14 8.97
N TYR A 335 -41.34 -12.83 9.09
CA TYR A 335 -40.52 -12.28 10.18
C TYR A 335 -41.12 -12.60 11.56
N ALA A 336 -42.43 -12.44 11.73
CA ALA A 336 -43.11 -12.69 13.00
C ALA A 336 -42.99 -14.16 13.42
N ASP A 337 -43.19 -15.07 12.47
CA ASP A 337 -43.01 -16.52 12.67
C ASP A 337 -41.55 -16.85 13.02
N GLN A 338 -40.59 -16.35 12.23
CA GLN A 338 -39.15 -16.56 12.46
C GLN A 338 -38.68 -16.09 13.84
N LYS A 339 -39.22 -14.98 14.34
CA LYS A 339 -38.85 -14.39 15.64
C LYS A 339 -39.72 -14.85 16.81
N GLY A 340 -40.75 -15.67 16.57
CA GLY A 340 -41.66 -16.14 17.61
C GLY A 340 -42.50 -15.02 18.26
N VAL A 341 -42.84 -13.98 17.49
CA VAL A 341 -43.69 -12.86 17.95
C VAL A 341 -45.02 -12.85 17.22
N SER A 342 -46.06 -12.26 17.82
CA SER A 342 -47.33 -12.10 17.12
C SER A 342 -47.21 -11.12 15.95
N ILE A 343 -47.96 -11.34 14.88
CA ILE A 343 -48.05 -10.39 13.77
C ILE A 343 -48.51 -8.99 14.23
N GLY A 344 -49.32 -8.92 15.30
CA GLY A 344 -49.73 -7.67 15.93
C GLY A 344 -48.56 -6.92 16.54
N THR A 345 -47.67 -7.62 17.24
CA THR A 345 -46.42 -7.08 17.81
C THR A 345 -45.51 -6.56 16.70
N ALA A 346 -45.32 -7.33 15.63
CA ALA A 346 -44.54 -6.93 14.47
C ALA A 346 -45.10 -5.67 13.79
N ARG A 347 -46.43 -5.54 13.68
CA ARG A 347 -47.10 -4.32 13.17
C ARG A 347 -46.86 -3.10 14.05
N ILE A 348 -46.85 -3.26 15.37
CA ILE A 348 -46.55 -2.16 16.31
C ILE A 348 -45.10 -1.70 16.13
N GLN A 349 -44.13 -2.62 16.04
CA GLN A 349 -42.74 -2.29 15.76
C GLN A 349 -42.57 -1.58 14.42
N LEU A 350 -43.26 -2.04 13.36
CA LEU A 350 -43.22 -1.40 12.05
C LEU A 350 -43.78 0.04 12.09
N LYS A 351 -44.86 0.26 12.84
CA LYS A 351 -45.41 1.62 13.04
C LYS A 351 -44.44 2.53 13.79
N SER A 352 -43.72 1.99 14.78
CA SER A 352 -42.66 2.73 15.49
C SER A 352 -41.53 3.14 14.53
N ILE A 353 -41.06 2.23 13.69
CA ILE A 353 -40.04 2.51 12.66
C ILE A 353 -40.48 3.62 11.72
N PHE A 354 -41.73 3.56 11.24
CA PHE A 354 -42.30 4.59 10.38
C PHE A 354 -42.31 5.96 11.05
N SER A 355 -42.68 6.02 12.33
CA SER A 355 -42.63 7.24 13.12
C SER A 355 -41.19 7.76 13.29
N LYS A 356 -40.22 6.90 13.62
CA LYS A 356 -38.83 7.28 13.85
C LYS A 356 -38.13 7.76 12.57
N MET A 357 -38.42 7.10 11.44
CA MET A 357 -37.82 7.42 10.14
C MET A 357 -38.60 8.48 9.35
N ASN A 358 -39.72 8.97 9.88
CA ASN A 358 -40.65 9.90 9.22
C ASN A 358 -41.06 9.43 7.81
N ILE A 359 -41.53 8.19 7.74
CA ILE A 359 -42.02 7.54 6.52
C ILE A 359 -43.38 6.91 6.81
N ASN A 360 -44.16 6.64 5.77
CA ASN A 360 -45.53 6.15 5.95
C ASN A 360 -45.81 4.80 5.26
N ARG A 361 -44.84 4.27 4.52
CA ARG A 361 -45.05 3.07 3.69
C ARG A 361 -43.81 2.17 3.68
N GLN A 362 -44.02 0.85 3.62
CA GLN A 362 -42.94 -0.12 3.56
C GLN A 362 -42.00 0.07 2.35
N PRO A 363 -42.46 0.40 1.12
CA PRO A 363 -41.55 0.70 0.02
C PRO A 363 -40.63 1.90 0.28
N GLU A 364 -41.06 2.88 1.08
CA GLU A 364 -40.20 4.00 1.50
C GLU A 364 -39.10 3.54 2.46
N LEU A 365 -39.40 2.59 3.35
CA LEU A 365 -38.41 1.94 4.22
C LEU A 365 -37.36 1.22 3.38
N VAL A 366 -37.79 0.33 2.48
CA VAL A 366 -36.89 -0.44 1.59
C VAL A 366 -36.00 0.50 0.78
N ARG A 367 -36.59 1.54 0.16
CA ARG A 367 -35.84 2.53 -0.60
C ARG A 367 -34.81 3.25 0.27
N ARG A 368 -35.18 3.73 1.47
CA ARG A 368 -34.26 4.46 2.35
C ARG A 368 -33.07 3.61 2.75
N LEU A 369 -33.32 2.35 3.13
CA LEU A 369 -32.26 1.43 3.52
C LEU A 369 -31.30 1.15 2.37
N TRP A 370 -31.80 0.83 1.17
CA TRP A 370 -30.95 0.54 0.01
C TRP A 370 -30.32 1.77 -0.65
N SER A 371 -30.80 2.98 -0.36
CA SER A 371 -30.16 4.24 -0.77
C SER A 371 -29.14 4.78 0.24
N SER A 372 -28.98 4.12 1.39
CA SER A 372 -28.05 4.54 2.44
C SER A 372 -26.60 4.22 2.08
N VAL A 373 -25.66 4.84 2.80
CA VAL A 373 -24.22 4.62 2.59
C VAL A 373 -23.78 3.19 2.95
N PHE A 374 -24.34 2.57 4.00
CA PHE A 374 -23.98 1.20 4.38
C PHE A 374 -24.46 0.16 3.36
N ALA A 375 -25.48 0.50 2.57
CA ALA A 375 -26.00 -0.37 1.52
C ALA A 375 -25.13 -0.40 0.26
N SER A 376 -24.14 0.50 0.13
CA SER A 376 -23.15 0.47 -0.95
C SER A 376 -21.77 -0.06 -0.51
N THR A 377 -21.56 -0.25 0.80
CA THR A 377 -20.29 -0.72 1.36
C THR A 377 -20.39 -2.08 2.06
N VAL A 378 -19.28 -2.78 2.13
CA VAL A 378 -19.07 -4.00 2.92
C VAL A 378 -18.20 -3.62 4.13
N PRO A 379 -18.53 -4.08 5.35
CA PRO A 379 -17.69 -3.81 6.51
C PRO A 379 -16.29 -4.42 6.35
N PRO A 380 -15.24 -3.75 6.87
CA PRO A 380 -13.88 -4.26 6.82
C PRO A 380 -13.78 -5.61 7.56
N THR A 381 -13.17 -6.60 6.90
CA THR A 381 -12.76 -7.85 7.53
C THR A 381 -11.34 -7.63 8.07
N TYR A 382 -11.22 -7.50 9.40
CA TYR A 382 -9.92 -7.39 10.09
C TYR A 382 -9.40 -8.75 10.52
#